data_AF-A0A1V9VE05-F1
#
_entry.id   AF-A0A1V9VE05-F1
#
_cell.length_a   1.000
_cell.length_b   1.000
_cell.length_c   1.000
_cell.angle_alpha   90.00
_cell.angle_beta   90.00
_cell.angle_gamma   90.00
#
_symmetry.space_group_name_H-M   'P 1'
#
loop_
_entity.id
_entity.type
_entity.pdbx_description
1 polymer ?
#
loop_
_entity_poly.entity_id
_entity_poly.type
_entity_poly.pdbx_seq_one_letter_code
_entity_poly.pdbx_strand_id
1 'polypeptide(L)'
;MYLFGFGSLVNIKSAQNSFKNRELKKEDLIPVKIRGYKRVWNSIESICFEKEIVNGIFLNIQKDENSYIFGVMIKISEEEFEVLKLREKNYSCVTIKKESVINQKLDDDLIAFMTTKEDKIAKIGQENCFIPSRYIEIVKEGVKNFSKEFQDNFEDIFSNFPFEIKEGIYTFSDPIQNQAAKNSKRL
;
A
#
# COMPACT_ATOMS: atom_id res chain seq x y z
N MET A 1 3.64 -17.86 -4.12
CA MET A 1 3.81 -16.49 -4.63
C MET A 1 4.19 -15.57 -3.49
N TYR A 2 4.84 -14.44 -3.78
CA TYR A 2 5.22 -13.45 -2.77
C TYR A 2 4.68 -12.07 -3.14
N LEU A 3 4.01 -11.42 -2.20
CA LEU A 3 3.50 -10.06 -2.32
C LEU A 3 4.51 -9.07 -1.73
N PHE A 4 4.81 -8.00 -2.44
CA PHE A 4 5.49 -6.82 -1.92
C PHE A 4 4.48 -5.74 -1.53
N GLY A 5 4.37 -5.46 -0.24
CA GLY A 5 3.54 -4.41 0.33
C GLY A 5 4.37 -3.21 0.75
N PHE A 6 4.05 -2.01 0.26
CA PHE A 6 4.79 -0.77 0.54
C PHE A 6 3.93 0.35 1.13
N GLY A 7 2.61 0.19 1.14
CA GLY A 7 1.66 1.11 1.76
C GLY A 7 1.07 0.53 3.04
N SER A 8 -0.26 0.53 3.18
CA SER A 8 -0.94 0.01 4.38
C SER A 8 -0.64 -1.45 4.72
N LEU A 9 -0.18 -2.27 3.76
CA LEU A 9 0.17 -3.67 3.99
C LEU A 9 1.35 -3.87 4.95
N VAL A 10 2.16 -2.83 5.21
CA VAL A 10 3.19 -2.87 6.26
C VAL A 10 2.59 -2.93 7.67
N ASN A 11 1.30 -2.60 7.81
CA ASN A 11 0.55 -2.75 9.04
C ASN A 11 -0.15 -4.11 9.06
N ILE A 12 0.24 -4.98 10.00
CA ILE A 12 -0.29 -6.35 10.10
C ILE A 12 -1.82 -6.40 10.24
N LYS A 13 -2.44 -5.45 10.98
CA LYS A 13 -3.90 -5.41 11.14
C LYS A 13 -4.58 -5.05 9.82
N SER A 14 -3.98 -4.14 9.05
CA SER A 14 -4.47 -3.81 7.71
C SER A 14 -4.25 -4.96 6.73
N ALA A 15 -3.08 -5.60 6.77
CA ALA A 15 -2.77 -6.75 5.93
C ALA A 15 -3.74 -7.91 6.18
N GLN A 16 -4.02 -8.23 7.45
CA GLN A 16 -4.91 -9.32 7.88
C GLN A 16 -6.27 -9.33 7.18
N ASN A 17 -6.82 -8.17 6.81
CA ASN A 17 -8.11 -8.08 6.10
C ASN A 17 -8.11 -8.85 4.77
N SER A 18 -6.93 -9.06 4.17
CA SER A 18 -6.74 -9.81 2.93
C SER A 18 -6.48 -11.32 3.14
N PHE A 19 -6.28 -11.77 4.38
CA PHE A 19 -5.90 -13.15 4.71
C PHE A 19 -7.01 -13.78 5.57
N LYS A 20 -8.04 -14.32 4.93
CA LYS A 20 -9.24 -14.81 5.66
C LYS A 20 -9.05 -16.21 6.26
N ASN A 21 -8.18 -17.01 5.67
CA ASN A 21 -8.02 -18.42 6.02
C ASN A 21 -6.83 -18.67 6.96
N ARG A 22 -6.10 -17.61 7.34
CA ARG A 22 -5.02 -17.68 8.32
C ARG A 22 -4.82 -16.36 9.05
N GLU A 23 -4.31 -16.45 10.26
CA GLU A 23 -3.84 -15.30 11.02
C GLU A 23 -2.40 -14.99 10.62
N LEU A 24 -2.13 -13.74 10.23
CA LEU A 24 -0.80 -13.23 9.99
C LEU A 24 -0.09 -12.99 11.32
N LYS A 25 1.18 -13.37 11.37
CA LYS A 25 2.09 -13.09 12.47
C LYS A 25 3.17 -12.10 12.03
N LYS A 26 3.95 -11.58 12.98
CA LYS A 26 4.99 -10.59 12.66
C LYS A 26 6.03 -11.15 11.69
N GLU A 27 6.36 -12.42 11.85
CA GLU A 27 7.25 -13.19 10.99
C GLU A 27 6.75 -13.37 9.55
N ASP A 28 5.45 -13.19 9.30
CA ASP A 28 4.90 -13.21 7.93
C ASP A 28 5.19 -11.91 7.16
N LEU A 29 5.52 -10.81 7.85
CA LEU A 29 5.84 -9.52 7.25
C LEU A 29 7.37 -9.37 7.17
N ILE A 30 7.98 -10.02 6.18
CA ILE A 30 9.43 -10.08 6.04
C ILE A 30 9.92 -8.74 5.43
N PRO A 31 10.75 -7.94 6.11
CA PRO A 31 11.21 -6.67 5.57
C PRO A 31 12.16 -6.89 4.37
N VAL A 32 11.82 -6.30 3.22
CA VAL A 32 12.65 -6.36 2.01
C VAL A 32 12.93 -4.97 1.47
N LYS A 33 14.13 -4.82 0.92
CA LYS A 33 14.64 -3.60 0.31
C LYS A 33 14.74 -3.83 -1.19
N ILE A 34 14.02 -3.05 -1.98
CA ILE A 34 14.02 -3.14 -3.44
C ILE A 34 14.64 -1.88 -4.06
N ARG A 35 15.49 -2.05 -5.07
CA ARG A 35 16.04 -0.95 -5.89
C ARG A 35 15.19 -0.71 -7.13
N GLY A 36 15.32 0.47 -7.74
CA GLY A 36 14.65 0.82 -8.98
C GLY A 36 13.26 1.42 -8.79
N TYR A 37 12.91 1.79 -7.56
CA TYR A 37 11.61 2.34 -7.22
C TYR A 37 11.70 3.42 -6.15
N LYS A 38 10.76 4.36 -6.19
CA LYS A 38 10.47 5.31 -5.10
C LYS A 38 8.99 5.28 -4.73
N ARG A 39 8.68 5.61 -3.47
CA ARG A 39 7.30 5.79 -2.99
C ARG A 39 6.81 7.19 -3.30
N VAL A 40 5.53 7.30 -3.67
CA VAL A 40 4.88 8.59 -3.94
C VAL A 40 3.41 8.57 -3.57
N TRP A 41 2.88 9.74 -3.19
CA TRP A 41 1.45 9.97 -2.98
C TRP A 41 0.81 10.39 -4.30
N ASN A 42 0.34 9.43 -5.11
CA ASN A 42 -0.34 9.78 -6.36
C ASN A 42 -1.37 8.75 -6.84
N SER A 43 -1.66 7.70 -6.08
CA SER A 43 -2.71 6.76 -6.49
C SER A 43 -4.08 7.33 -6.14
N ILE A 44 -4.95 7.50 -7.13
CA ILE A 44 -6.32 8.00 -6.96
C ILE A 44 -7.28 6.85 -6.69
N GLU A 45 -8.06 7.00 -5.63
CA GLU A 45 -9.21 6.17 -5.31
C GLU A 45 -10.43 7.06 -5.04
N SER A 46 -11.60 6.66 -5.54
CA SER A 46 -12.85 7.33 -5.18
C SER A 46 -13.26 6.92 -3.76
N ILE A 47 -13.33 7.89 -2.85
CA ILE A 47 -13.67 7.66 -1.45
C ILE A 47 -14.81 8.58 -1.03
N CYS A 48 -15.58 8.14 -0.05
CA CYS A 48 -16.58 8.95 0.62
C CYS A 48 -16.02 9.40 1.97
N PHE A 49 -15.88 10.71 2.17
CA PHE A 49 -15.72 11.30 3.50
C PHE A 49 -17.09 11.74 3.98
N GLU A 50 -17.60 11.06 5.00
CA GLU A 50 -18.96 11.25 5.52
C GLU A 50 -20.04 11.08 4.43
N LYS A 51 -20.41 12.15 3.72
CA LYS A 51 -21.39 12.17 2.62
C LYS A 51 -20.82 12.74 1.31
N GLU A 52 -19.57 13.16 1.29
CA GLU A 52 -18.92 13.80 0.15
C GLU A 52 -18.02 12.79 -0.58
N ILE A 53 -18.21 12.67 -1.90
CA ILE A 53 -17.33 11.86 -2.75
C ILE A 53 -16.15 12.73 -3.20
N VAL A 54 -14.95 12.28 -2.87
CA VAL A 54 -13.70 12.96 -3.20
C VAL A 54 -12.68 11.98 -3.78
N ASN A 55 -11.60 12.49 -4.37
CA ASN A 55 -10.45 11.68 -4.75
C ASN A 55 -9.53 11.50 -3.55
N GLY A 56 -9.48 10.30 -3.00
CA GLY A 56 -8.50 9.88 -2.02
C GLY A 56 -7.17 9.61 -2.67
N ILE A 57 -6.10 10.19 -2.11
CA ILE A 57 -4.73 9.98 -2.56
C ILE A 57 -4.03 9.00 -1.64
N PHE A 58 -3.54 7.91 -2.22
CA PHE A 58 -2.87 6.81 -1.54
C PHE A 58 -1.44 6.62 -2.04
N LEU A 59 -0.65 5.86 -1.28
CA LEU A 59 0.72 5.54 -1.66
C LEU A 59 0.75 4.65 -2.89
N ASN A 60 1.66 4.99 -3.79
CA ASN A 60 2.05 4.23 -4.96
C ASN A 60 3.57 4.05 -4.94
N ILE A 61 4.06 3.21 -5.85
CA ILE A 61 5.46 3.15 -6.23
C ILE A 61 5.60 3.57 -7.69
N GLN A 62 6.73 4.17 -8.03
CA GLN A 62 7.07 4.49 -9.40
C GLN A 62 8.51 4.09 -9.67
N LYS A 63 8.80 3.77 -10.93
CA LYS A 63 10.15 3.42 -11.38
C LYS A 63 11.10 4.59 -11.15
N ASP A 64 12.25 4.28 -10.57
CA ASP A 64 13.34 5.22 -10.32
C ASP A 64 14.63 4.43 -10.06
N GLU A 65 15.46 4.28 -11.09
CA GLU A 65 16.67 3.45 -11.08
C GLU A 65 17.72 3.89 -10.03
N ASN A 66 17.64 5.14 -9.58
CA ASN A 66 18.57 5.69 -8.58
C ASN A 66 18.07 5.55 -7.14
N SER A 67 16.85 5.05 -6.96
CA SER A 67 16.19 4.96 -5.67
C SER A 67 16.02 3.52 -5.19
N TYR A 68 15.81 3.40 -3.88
CA TYR A 68 15.35 2.15 -3.27
C TYR A 68 14.25 2.44 -2.26
N ILE A 69 13.43 1.43 -2.02
CA ILE A 69 12.43 1.47 -0.96
C ILE A 69 12.41 0.18 -0.15
N PHE A 70 12.05 0.33 1.11
CA PHE A 70 11.62 -0.74 1.99
C PHE A 70 10.13 -1.01 1.83
N GLY A 71 9.78 -2.27 2.02
CA GLY A 71 8.42 -2.76 2.19
C GLY A 71 8.44 -4.15 2.82
N VAL A 72 7.29 -4.79 2.89
CA VAL A 72 7.16 -6.15 3.43
C VAL A 72 6.94 -7.14 2.30
N MET A 73 7.59 -8.29 2.39
CA MET A 73 7.33 -9.46 1.58
C MET A 73 6.45 -10.41 2.38
N ILE A 74 5.30 -10.80 1.82
CA ILE A 74 4.36 -11.72 2.45
C ILE A 74 4.15 -12.90 1.49
N LYS A 75 4.29 -14.13 2.00
CA LYS A 75 3.95 -15.33 1.21
C LYS A 75 2.43 -15.40 1.06
N ILE A 76 1.96 -15.58 -0.18
CA ILE A 76 0.53 -15.66 -0.50
C ILE A 76 0.17 -16.93 -1.28
N SER A 77 -1.04 -17.44 -1.03
CA SER A 77 -1.72 -18.44 -1.86
C SER A 77 -2.43 -17.80 -3.06
N GLU A 78 -2.93 -18.63 -3.99
CA GLU A 78 -3.77 -18.16 -5.11
C GLU A 78 -5.08 -17.54 -4.63
N GLU A 79 -5.72 -18.14 -3.63
CA GLU A 79 -6.96 -17.61 -3.05
C GLU A 79 -6.75 -16.24 -2.40
N GLU A 80 -5.67 -16.08 -1.62
CA GLU A 80 -5.29 -14.80 -1.03
C GLU A 80 -4.97 -13.75 -2.10
N PHE A 81 -4.37 -14.18 -3.22
CA PHE A 81 -4.09 -13.31 -4.35
C PHE A 81 -5.36 -12.80 -5.04
N GLU A 82 -6.41 -13.63 -5.18
CA GLU A 82 -7.72 -13.18 -5.69
C GLU A 82 -8.35 -12.11 -4.77
N VAL A 83 -8.28 -12.31 -3.45
CA VAL A 83 -8.78 -11.31 -2.49
C VAL A 83 -8.01 -10.00 -2.59
N LEU A 84 -6.68 -10.07 -2.75
CA LEU A 84 -5.84 -8.89 -2.92
C LEU A 84 -6.17 -8.14 -4.22
N LYS A 85 -6.46 -8.84 -5.32
CA LYS A 85 -6.89 -8.19 -6.58
C LYS A 85 -8.19 -7.39 -6.42
N LEU A 86 -9.12 -7.84 -5.58
CA LEU A 86 -10.35 -7.10 -5.26
C LEU A 86 -10.08 -5.86 -4.41
N ARG A 87 -9.17 -5.97 -3.43
CA ARG A 87 -8.76 -4.86 -2.56
C ARG A 87 -8.02 -3.77 -3.34
N GLU A 88 -7.13 -4.19 -4.24
CA GLU A 88 -6.22 -3.32 -5.00
C GLU A 88 -6.73 -3.08 -6.43
N LYS A 89 -8.05 -3.15 -6.65
CA LYS A 89 -8.69 -3.19 -7.98
C LYS A 89 -8.32 -2.06 -8.95
N ASN A 90 -7.88 -0.91 -8.43
CA ASN A 90 -7.51 0.25 -9.25
C ASN A 90 -6.00 0.34 -9.49
N TYR A 91 -5.22 -0.54 -8.86
CA TYR A 91 -3.81 -0.74 -9.15
C TYR A 91 -3.65 -1.79 -10.26
N SER A 92 -2.50 -1.74 -10.93
CA SER A 92 -2.05 -2.79 -11.84
C SER A 92 -1.20 -3.78 -11.06
N CYS A 93 -1.46 -5.07 -11.27
CA CYS A 93 -0.58 -6.12 -10.76
C CYS A 93 0.72 -6.11 -11.59
N VAL A 94 1.85 -5.90 -10.93
CA VAL A 94 3.17 -5.85 -11.57
C VAL A 94 4.13 -6.83 -10.92
N THR A 95 5.10 -7.30 -11.70
CA THR A 95 6.18 -8.17 -11.22
C THR A 95 7.41 -7.33 -10.90
N ILE A 96 7.90 -7.45 -9.68
CA ILE A 96 9.20 -6.93 -9.26
C ILE A 96 10.19 -8.09 -9.31
N LYS A 97 11.22 -7.93 -10.14
CA LYS A 97 12.25 -8.94 -10.34
C LYS A 97 13.02 -9.20 -9.06
N LYS A 98 13.29 -10.47 -8.75
CA LYS A 98 14.08 -10.85 -7.57
C LYS A 98 15.45 -10.18 -7.53
N GLU A 99 16.04 -9.88 -8.69
CA GLU A 99 17.30 -9.15 -8.84
C GLU A 99 17.22 -7.67 -8.41
N SER A 100 16.00 -7.14 -8.20
CA SER A 100 15.78 -5.83 -7.59
C SER A 100 15.83 -5.89 -6.06
N VAL A 101 15.77 -7.06 -5.43
CA VAL A 101 15.86 -7.19 -3.97
C VAL A 101 17.33 -7.21 -3.56
N ILE A 102 17.73 -6.31 -2.65
CA ILE A 102 19.14 -6.06 -2.34
C ILE A 102 19.57 -6.47 -0.93
N ASN A 103 18.63 -6.75 -0.02
CA ASN A 103 18.94 -7.14 1.36
C ASN A 103 18.80 -8.65 1.64
N GLN A 104 18.31 -9.43 0.68
CA GLN A 104 18.21 -10.89 0.78
C GLN A 104 18.11 -11.53 -0.61
N LYS A 105 18.50 -12.80 -0.70
CA LYS A 105 18.31 -13.60 -1.92
C LYS A 105 16.91 -14.19 -1.94
N LEU A 106 16.25 -14.14 -3.08
CA LEU A 106 14.96 -14.77 -3.32
C LEU A 106 15.06 -15.79 -4.45
N ASP A 107 14.25 -16.83 -4.37
CA ASP A 107 14.12 -17.82 -5.44
C ASP A 107 13.14 -17.36 -6.52
N ASP A 108 12.10 -16.61 -6.12
CA ASP A 108 10.99 -16.16 -6.95
C ASP A 108 10.91 -14.62 -7.03
N ASP A 109 10.31 -14.14 -8.12
CA ASP A 109 9.91 -12.73 -8.27
C ASP A 109 8.80 -12.34 -7.27
N LEU A 110 8.67 -11.05 -7.01
CA LEU A 110 7.61 -10.49 -6.17
C LEU A 110 6.48 -9.93 -7.03
N ILE A 111 5.25 -10.00 -6.51
CA ILE A 111 4.08 -9.33 -7.03
C ILE A 111 3.86 -8.04 -6.25
N ALA A 112 3.58 -6.93 -6.92
CA ALA A 112 3.16 -5.69 -6.28
C ALA A 112 1.94 -5.10 -6.99
N PHE A 113 1.21 -4.24 -6.29
CA PHE A 113 0.12 -3.46 -6.86
C PHE A 113 0.59 -2.02 -7.05
N MET A 114 0.71 -1.59 -8.31
CA MET A 114 1.25 -0.29 -8.71
C MET A 114 0.26 0.43 -9.62
N THR A 115 -0.02 1.71 -9.36
CA THR A 115 -0.90 2.49 -10.23
C THR A 115 -0.11 2.91 -11.46
N THR A 116 -0.51 2.36 -12.62
CA THR A 116 0.14 2.64 -13.93
C THR A 116 -0.78 3.33 -14.91
N LYS A 117 -2.09 3.31 -14.68
CA LYS A 117 -3.08 3.97 -15.54
C LYS A 117 -3.06 5.47 -15.29
N GLU A 118 -2.88 6.26 -16.35
CA GLU A 118 -2.72 7.71 -16.24
C GLU A 118 -3.93 8.40 -15.59
N ASP A 119 -5.15 7.92 -15.84
CA ASP A 119 -6.39 8.44 -15.25
C ASP A 119 -6.51 8.18 -13.74
N LYS A 120 -5.64 7.31 -13.20
CA LYS A 120 -5.55 6.98 -11.77
C LYS A 120 -4.33 7.60 -11.09
N ILE A 121 -3.50 8.34 -11.82
CA ILE A 121 -2.33 9.02 -11.27
C ILE A 121 -2.67 10.50 -11.05
N ALA A 122 -2.67 10.93 -9.79
CA ALA A 122 -2.92 12.31 -9.41
C ALA A 122 -1.80 13.24 -9.86
N LYS A 123 -2.18 14.42 -10.33
CA LYS A 123 -1.26 15.51 -10.66
C LYS A 123 -1.30 16.56 -9.55
N ILE A 124 -0.14 17.13 -9.23
CA ILE A 124 -0.04 18.21 -8.24
C ILE A 124 -0.92 19.38 -8.71
N GLY A 125 -1.72 19.94 -7.79
CA GLY A 125 -2.67 21.01 -8.07
C GLY A 125 -4.03 20.53 -8.59
N GLN A 126 -4.26 19.22 -8.73
CA GLN A 126 -5.58 18.69 -9.06
C GLN A 126 -6.56 18.92 -7.90
N GLU A 127 -7.73 19.48 -8.21
CA GLU A 127 -8.77 19.77 -7.23
C GLU A 127 -9.43 18.49 -6.70
N ASN A 128 -10.11 18.63 -5.55
CA ASN A 128 -10.85 17.56 -4.88
C ASN A 128 -10.00 16.30 -4.57
N CYS A 129 -8.70 16.48 -4.34
CA CYS A 129 -7.74 15.41 -4.07
C CYS A 129 -7.17 15.55 -2.66
N PHE A 130 -7.38 14.54 -1.83
CA PHE A 130 -7.01 14.56 -0.41
C PHE A 130 -6.31 13.29 0.03
N ILE A 131 -5.26 13.41 0.84
CA ILE A 131 -4.65 12.27 1.54
C ILE A 131 -5.45 12.01 2.83
N PRO A 132 -6.02 10.82 3.03
CA PRO A 132 -6.76 10.54 4.27
C PRO A 132 -5.82 10.43 5.48
N SER A 133 -6.05 11.22 6.53
CA SER A 133 -5.21 11.21 7.74
C SER A 133 -5.12 9.81 8.38
N ARG A 134 -6.24 9.11 8.46
CA ARG A 134 -6.30 7.72 8.96
C ARG A 134 -5.44 6.75 8.18
N TYR A 135 -5.27 6.97 6.87
CA TYR A 135 -4.39 6.13 6.08
C TYR A 135 -2.91 6.40 6.45
N ILE A 136 -2.54 7.66 6.67
CA ILE A 136 -1.21 8.03 7.17
C ILE A 136 -0.95 7.34 8.52
N GLU A 137 -1.91 7.38 9.45
CA GLU A 137 -1.81 6.72 10.76
C GLU A 137 -1.58 5.21 10.64
N ILE A 138 -2.34 4.52 9.77
CA ILE A 138 -2.17 3.08 9.52
C ILE A 138 -0.74 2.76 9.08
N VAL A 139 -0.20 3.53 8.13
CA VAL A 139 1.17 3.31 7.63
C VAL A 139 2.19 3.62 8.73
N LYS A 140 2.05 4.75 9.44
CA LYS A 140 2.93 5.10 10.57
C LYS A 140 2.94 4.01 11.63
N GLU A 141 1.78 3.49 12.02
CA GLU A 141 1.68 2.39 12.99
C GLU A 141 2.32 1.09 12.50
N GLY A 142 2.15 0.75 11.22
CA GLY A 142 2.76 -0.45 10.65
C GLY A 142 4.28 -0.39 10.68
N VAL A 143 4.84 0.76 10.34
CA VAL A 143 6.29 0.99 10.23
C VAL A 143 7.01 0.95 11.58
N LYS A 144 6.37 1.35 12.69
CA LYS A 144 6.98 1.44 14.04
C LYS A 144 7.64 0.14 14.54
N ASN A 145 7.22 -1.02 14.06
CA ASN A 145 7.72 -2.31 14.55
C ASN A 145 8.94 -2.82 13.77
N PHE A 146 9.41 -2.10 12.75
CA PHE A 146 10.57 -2.48 11.94
C PHE A 146 11.85 -1.78 12.40
N SER A 147 12.99 -2.14 11.82
CA SER A 147 14.30 -1.53 12.12
C SER A 147 14.30 -0.03 11.82
N LYS A 148 15.22 0.71 12.45
CA LYS A 148 15.35 2.17 12.22
C LYS A 148 15.57 2.52 10.75
N GLU A 149 16.41 1.76 10.03
CA GLU A 149 16.63 1.94 8.58
C GLU A 149 15.34 1.80 7.77
N PHE A 150 14.49 0.82 8.12
CA PHE A 150 13.18 0.66 7.48
C PHE A 150 12.30 1.88 7.75
N GLN A 151 12.26 2.35 9.00
CA GLN A 151 11.46 3.51 9.39
C GLN A 151 11.91 4.79 8.69
N ASP A 152 13.22 5.06 8.67
CA ASP A 152 13.81 6.25 8.06
C ASP A 152 13.53 6.32 6.55
N ASN A 153 13.43 5.16 5.89
CA ASN A 153 13.07 5.11 4.48
C ASN A 153 11.59 5.48 4.21
N PHE A 154 10.72 5.53 5.22
CA PHE A 154 9.35 6.06 5.13
C PHE A 154 9.25 7.54 5.55
N GLU A 155 10.31 8.15 6.11
CA GLU A 155 10.26 9.51 6.66
C GLU A 155 9.79 10.55 5.61
N ASP A 156 10.31 10.46 4.38
CA ASP A 156 10.00 11.41 3.30
C ASP A 156 8.51 11.51 3.00
N ILE A 157 7.81 10.37 2.98
CA ILE A 157 6.35 10.35 2.72
C ILE A 157 5.52 10.87 3.89
N PHE A 158 6.13 11.07 5.07
CA PHE A 158 5.48 11.62 6.27
C PHE A 158 5.81 13.09 6.53
N SER A 159 6.85 13.62 5.87
CA SER A 159 7.25 15.02 5.97
C SER A 159 6.81 15.84 4.77
N ASN A 160 6.66 15.22 3.58
CA ASN A 160 6.39 15.90 2.32
C ASN A 160 5.08 15.38 1.69
N PHE A 161 3.96 16.02 2.01
CA PHE A 161 2.65 15.69 1.44
C PHE A 161 2.35 16.59 0.22
N PRO A 162 2.20 16.02 -0.99
CA PRO A 162 1.93 16.81 -2.20
C PRO A 162 0.46 17.19 -2.39
N PHE A 163 -0.42 16.71 -1.50
CA PHE A 163 -1.86 17.00 -1.49
C PHE A 163 -2.31 17.32 -0.07
N GLU A 164 -3.45 18.01 0.04
CA GLU A 164 -4.04 18.36 1.33
C GLU A 164 -4.43 17.10 2.12
N ILE A 165 -4.21 17.13 3.43
CA ILE A 165 -4.62 16.06 4.33
C ILE A 165 -6.05 16.33 4.79
N LYS A 166 -6.94 15.35 4.61
CA LYS A 166 -8.33 15.45 5.09
C LYS A 166 -8.55 14.51 6.26
N GLU A 167 -9.02 15.10 7.35
CA GLU A 167 -9.39 14.39 8.58
C GLU A 167 -10.73 13.69 8.46
N GLY A 168 -10.94 12.67 9.29
CA GLY A 168 -12.22 11.97 9.41
C GLY A 168 -12.21 10.52 8.94
N ILE A 169 -13.40 9.92 8.92
CA ILE A 169 -13.60 8.53 8.46
C ILE A 169 -13.85 8.56 6.96
N TYR A 170 -13.05 7.81 6.21
CA TYR A 170 -13.32 7.54 4.81
C TYR A 170 -13.80 6.09 4.59
N THR A 171 -14.57 5.88 3.53
CA THR A 171 -14.84 4.55 2.98
C THR A 171 -14.56 4.55 1.49
N PHE A 172 -14.10 3.43 0.94
CA PHE A 172 -14.05 3.29 -0.52
C PHE A 172 -15.48 3.37 -1.07
N SER A 173 -15.68 4.09 -2.17
CA SER A 173 -17.01 4.24 -2.77
C SER A 173 -17.49 2.94 -3.43
N ASP A 174 -16.55 2.05 -3.80
CA ASP A 174 -16.87 0.72 -4.27
C ASP A 174 -17.12 -0.24 -3.09
N PRO A 175 -18.32 -0.87 -3.00
CA PRO A 175 -18.66 -1.78 -1.91
C PRO A 175 -17.77 -3.02 -1.81
N ILE A 176 -17.36 -3.60 -2.94
CA ILE A 176 -16.52 -4.81 -2.98
C ILE A 176 -15.12 -4.47 -2.48
N GLN A 177 -14.54 -3.37 -2.94
CA GLN A 177 -13.24 -2.89 -2.46
C GLN A 177 -13.32 -2.53 -0.97
N ASN A 178 -14.37 -1.83 -0.55
CA ASN A 178 -14.59 -1.46 0.84
C ASN A 178 -14.73 -2.69 1.74
N GLN A 179 -15.40 -3.75 1.27
CA GLN A 179 -15.53 -5.02 1.99
C GLN A 179 -14.20 -5.79 2.03
N ALA A 180 -13.42 -5.79 0.95
CA ALA A 180 -12.11 -6.44 0.91
C ALA A 180 -11.07 -5.70 1.79
N ALA A 181 -11.18 -4.38 1.90
CA ALA A 181 -10.29 -3.54 2.71
C ALA A 181 -10.65 -3.53 4.20
N LYS A 182 -11.85 -3.97 4.59
CA LYS A 182 -12.34 -4.00 5.98
C LYS A 182 -12.51 -5.45 6.46
N ASN A 183 -12.03 -5.74 7.65
CA ASN A 183 -12.36 -7.00 8.30
C ASN A 183 -13.88 -7.08 8.52
N SER A 184 -14.52 -8.18 8.09
CA SER A 184 -15.97 -8.41 8.24
C SER A 184 -16.41 -8.64 9.70
N LYS A 185 -15.49 -8.55 10.66
CA LYS A 185 -15.80 -8.51 12.09
C LYS A 185 -15.46 -7.11 12.61
N ARG A 186 -16.45 -6.22 12.59
CA ARG A 186 -16.60 -5.30 13.72
C ARG A 186 -16.94 -6.22 14.91
N LEU A 187 -15.98 -6.39 15.83
CA LEU A 187 -16.32 -6.77 17.20
C LEU A 187 -17.20 -5.67 17.79
#